data_AF-A0A2D7IL56-F1
#
_entry.id   AF-A0A2D7IL56-F1
#
_cell.length_a   1.000
_cell.length_b   1.000
_cell.length_c   1.000
_cell.angle_alpha   90.00
_cell.angle_beta   90.00
_cell.angle_gamma   90.00
#
_symmetry.space_group_name_H-M   'P 1'
#
loop_
_entity.id
_entity.type
_entity.pdbx_description
1 polymer ?
#
loop_
_entity_poly.entity_id
_entity_poly.type
_entity_poly.pdbx_seq_one_letter_code
_entity_poly.pdbx_strand_id
1 'polypeptide(L)'
;MNVLKSKFFFLFIFFNLFNYACSPWGKKESDSYAQIFIDVHDLGRRVTLHSSFNEFLGHIPDFKWESRVYLARIDDLPIGNTYGDLDKWDMALETGFIDGLIRKGLNIAEKLDHVKPRDKSEFISTSPEDAFYMHGIDLADLGLIKNEIQASSLLTYQIMDFNESDLSLTLYLRMIDLVSMKVLTSAMISLGDRYESKAAEEISMFNEAYEIIKNISDFPSTIFTKSGSLALLNADILNISGKYKRLPSKETMAIENGIITGLINNEKYQDNNPVIMEKTKGFKLKYPSVYNSIVFNTNPILYEDWSELFKETNCNLLMLYRYMPNNGIYIKVINVRNNGRIIYSNAFVFNGRTDEGVINNHDIVADEFKAKIDITLLKDKKVLIVNGDKQAVESEIYFQDQPSFNEMNLIIEEGMMTSLIKQKVSIYEKLKTLYLKRPWMYDDKVFNLNPLYLDEWIQLEDFGVEILVVYNNLIPYQELAASDSDYKKVAIGIRIIDVNTGDILQVGELVNTNY
;
A
#
# COMPACT_ATOMS: atom_id res chain seq x y z
N MET A 1 35.39 65.53 64.90
CA MET A 1 35.04 65.93 66.27
C MET A 1 33.53 66.05 66.36
N ASN A 2 32.96 65.51 67.44
CA ASN A 2 31.56 65.46 67.87
C ASN A 2 30.66 64.34 67.34
N VAL A 3 30.28 63.56 68.36
CA VAL A 3 29.43 62.37 68.48
C VAL A 3 28.02 62.84 68.86
N LEU A 4 26.95 62.22 68.34
CA LEU A 4 25.94 61.48 69.14
C LEU A 4 24.70 61.05 68.31
N LYS A 5 24.53 59.71 68.24
CA LYS A 5 23.33 58.87 68.52
C LYS A 5 21.98 59.15 67.83
N SER A 6 21.52 58.14 67.07
CA SER A 6 20.40 57.23 67.43
C SER A 6 20.21 56.16 66.33
N LYS A 7 20.72 54.93 66.48
CA LYS A 7 20.02 53.69 66.91
C LYS A 7 18.78 53.26 66.08
N PHE A 8 18.97 52.23 65.25
CA PHE A 8 18.14 51.00 65.11
C PHE A 8 18.96 49.99 64.25
N PHE A 9 19.81 49.16 64.86
CA PHE A 9 19.66 47.69 65.10
C PHE A 9 19.20 46.88 63.86
N PHE A 10 20.12 46.27 63.09
CA PHE A 10 20.70 44.90 63.21
C PHE A 10 19.67 43.79 62.86
N LEU A 11 19.92 42.76 62.04
CA LEU A 11 21.12 41.94 61.88
C LEU A 11 20.99 41.05 60.62
N PHE A 12 22.06 40.95 59.84
CA PHE A 12 22.25 39.99 58.74
C PHE A 12 23.41 39.09 59.17
N ILE A 13 23.18 37.84 59.60
CA ILE A 13 24.22 36.80 59.69
C ILE A 13 23.61 35.43 59.39
N PHE A 14 24.24 34.77 58.41
CA PHE A 14 24.14 33.37 58.01
C PHE A 14 24.27 32.38 59.19
N PHE A 15 23.45 31.32 59.20
CA PHE A 15 23.91 29.97 59.57
C PHE A 15 23.06 28.90 58.88
N ASN A 16 23.73 28.12 58.02
CA ASN A 16 23.28 26.81 57.55
C ASN A 16 23.38 25.80 58.70
N LEU A 17 22.37 24.94 58.88
CA LEU A 17 22.48 23.48 59.09
C LEU A 17 21.14 22.85 59.50
N PHE A 18 20.69 21.88 58.68
CA PHE A 18 19.71 20.81 58.92
C PHE A 18 18.26 21.17 59.32
N ASN A 19 17.37 21.07 58.33
CA ASN A 19 16.29 20.09 58.38
C ASN A 19 16.08 19.48 56.98
N TYR A 20 16.57 18.26 56.82
CA TYR A 20 16.05 17.31 55.85
C TYR A 20 14.66 16.85 56.31
N ALA A 21 13.84 16.42 55.35
CA ALA A 21 12.51 15.81 55.49
C ALA A 21 11.30 16.75 55.45
N CYS A 22 10.92 17.16 54.23
CA CYS A 22 9.55 16.96 53.76
C CYS A 22 9.56 16.72 52.23
N SER A 23 8.73 15.77 51.82
CA SER A 23 8.73 15.05 50.55
C SER A 23 8.53 15.92 49.29
N PRO A 24 9.12 15.55 48.14
CA PRO A 24 8.91 16.19 46.83
C PRO A 24 7.61 15.67 46.20
N TRP A 25 6.47 16.11 46.71
CA TRP A 25 5.16 15.84 46.11
C TRP A 25 4.41 17.16 45.92
N GLY A 26 5.06 18.08 45.19
CA GLY A 26 4.34 19.16 44.54
C GLY A 26 3.63 18.57 43.32
N LYS A 27 2.32 18.30 43.44
CA LYS A 27 1.45 18.19 42.26
C LYS A 27 1.72 19.42 41.39
N LYS A 28 2.06 19.23 40.12
CA LYS A 28 1.90 20.30 39.10
C LYS A 28 0.52 20.91 39.33
N GLU A 29 0.43 22.22 39.50
CA GLU A 29 -0.84 22.93 39.34
C GLU A 29 -1.43 22.43 38.02
N SER A 30 -2.68 21.95 38.04
CA SER A 30 -3.35 21.51 36.82
C SER A 30 -3.36 22.71 35.86
N ASP A 31 -2.70 22.58 34.71
CA ASP A 31 -2.74 23.62 33.68
C ASP A 31 -4.21 24.00 33.46
N SER A 32 -4.48 25.32 33.49
CA SER A 32 -5.86 25.78 33.27
C SER A 32 -6.33 25.27 31.91
N TYR A 33 -7.61 24.91 31.77
CA TYR A 33 -8.14 24.44 30.47
C TYR A 33 -7.88 25.41 29.32
N ALA A 34 -7.72 26.71 29.60
CA ALA A 34 -7.34 27.70 28.62
C ALA A 34 -5.88 27.53 28.14
N GLN A 35 -4.96 27.18 29.05
CA GLN A 35 -3.56 26.93 28.68
C GLN A 35 -3.45 25.67 27.81
N ILE A 36 -4.14 24.58 28.20
CA ILE A 36 -4.18 23.35 27.40
C ILE A 36 -4.74 23.63 26.00
N PHE A 37 -5.80 24.43 25.88
CA PHE A 37 -6.34 24.83 24.58
C PHE A 37 -5.30 25.54 23.71
N ILE A 38 -4.58 26.52 24.28
CA ILE A 38 -3.55 27.27 23.55
C ILE A 38 -2.38 26.36 23.15
N ASP A 39 -1.99 25.42 24.01
CA ASP A 39 -0.90 24.49 23.75
C ASP A 39 -1.25 23.48 22.63
N VAL A 40 -2.50 23.00 22.60
CA VAL A 40 -3.02 22.14 21.52
C VAL A 40 -3.18 22.92 20.21
N HIS A 41 -3.64 24.18 20.27
CA HIS A 41 -3.64 25.06 19.10
C HIS A 41 -2.23 25.27 18.56
N ASP A 42 -1.25 25.53 19.43
CA ASP A 42 0.14 25.64 19.00
C ASP A 42 0.69 24.33 18.43
N LEU A 43 0.29 23.18 18.98
CA LEU A 43 0.62 21.87 18.42
C LEU A 43 0.12 21.72 16.98
N GLY A 44 -1.14 22.08 16.71
CA GLY A 44 -1.70 22.09 15.35
C GLY A 44 -0.93 23.01 14.41
N ARG A 45 -0.54 24.20 14.88
CA ARG A 45 0.28 25.14 14.11
C ARG A 45 1.67 24.59 13.80
N ARG A 46 2.30 23.91 14.75
CA ARG A 46 3.65 23.31 14.63
C ARG A 46 3.72 22.25 13.53
N VAL A 47 2.61 21.64 13.12
CA VAL A 47 2.54 20.75 11.95
C VAL A 47 3.13 21.43 10.72
N THR A 48 2.73 22.67 10.47
CA THR A 48 3.18 23.43 9.29
C THR A 48 4.60 23.96 9.41
N LEU A 49 5.18 23.93 10.61
CA LEU A 49 6.57 24.31 10.86
C LEU A 49 7.53 23.12 10.69
N HIS A 50 7.01 21.89 10.64
CA HIS A 50 7.79 20.67 10.50
C HIS A 50 8.50 20.61 9.13
N SER A 51 9.68 20.00 9.07
CA SER A 51 10.47 19.87 7.83
C SER A 51 9.72 19.10 6.75
N SER A 52 9.07 17.99 7.11
CA SER A 52 8.25 17.19 6.18
C SER A 52 7.08 17.98 5.60
N PHE A 53 6.57 19.01 6.29
CA PHE A 53 5.57 19.90 5.71
C PHE A 53 6.16 20.82 4.63
N ASN A 54 7.41 21.26 4.80
CA ASN A 54 8.07 22.03 3.74
C ASN A 54 8.39 21.15 2.51
N GLU A 55 8.76 19.88 2.71
CA GLU A 55 8.90 18.90 1.63
C GLU A 55 7.56 18.66 0.93
N PHE A 56 6.49 18.46 1.70
CA PHE A 56 5.12 18.34 1.18
C PHE A 56 4.75 19.52 0.26
N LEU A 57 5.02 20.75 0.69
CA LEU A 57 4.78 21.95 -0.11
C LEU A 57 5.64 22.00 -1.38
N GLY A 58 6.88 21.49 -1.32
CA GLY A 58 7.80 21.47 -2.46
C GLY A 58 7.31 20.64 -3.65
N HIS A 59 6.46 19.64 -3.39
CA HIS A 59 5.85 18.80 -4.43
C HIS A 59 4.56 19.38 -5.03
N ILE A 60 4.05 20.52 -4.51
CA ILE A 60 2.87 21.17 -5.10
C ILE A 60 3.28 21.83 -6.41
N PRO A 61 2.63 21.50 -7.54
CA PRO A 61 2.96 22.13 -8.82
C PRO A 61 2.78 23.66 -8.77
N ASP A 62 3.70 24.41 -9.38
CA ASP A 62 3.72 25.89 -9.33
C ASP A 62 2.36 26.52 -9.69
N PHE A 63 1.68 25.97 -10.71
CA PHE A 63 0.39 26.45 -11.20
C PHE A 63 -0.79 26.21 -10.23
N LYS A 64 -0.56 25.50 -9.12
CA LYS A 64 -1.57 25.19 -8.09
C LYS A 64 -1.40 25.98 -6.80
N TRP A 65 -0.31 26.72 -6.63
CA TRP A 65 -0.01 27.39 -5.36
C TRP A 65 -1.06 28.43 -4.96
N GLU A 66 -1.55 29.22 -5.90
CA GLU A 66 -2.59 30.24 -5.67
C GLU A 66 -4.01 29.66 -5.65
N SER A 67 -4.14 28.35 -5.90
CA SER A 67 -5.45 27.75 -6.06
C SER A 67 -6.17 27.63 -4.73
N ARG A 68 -7.50 27.78 -4.77
CA ARG A 68 -8.35 27.56 -3.60
C ARG A 68 -8.30 26.08 -3.21
N VAL A 69 -7.92 25.82 -1.97
CA VAL A 69 -7.78 24.48 -1.38
C VAL A 69 -8.93 24.23 -0.43
N TYR A 70 -9.71 23.18 -0.66
CA TYR A 70 -10.69 22.72 0.32
C TYR A 70 -9.99 21.85 1.36
N LEU A 71 -10.19 22.11 2.65
CA LEU A 71 -9.63 21.29 3.73
C LEU A 71 -10.68 20.28 4.22
N ALA A 72 -10.30 19.01 4.37
CA ALA A 72 -11.16 17.98 4.92
C ALA A 72 -10.41 17.03 5.85
N ARG A 73 -10.93 16.87 7.07
CA ARG A 73 -10.56 15.79 7.98
C ARG A 73 -11.15 14.46 7.48
N ILE A 74 -10.35 13.40 7.45
CA ILE A 74 -10.75 12.05 7.02
C ILE A 74 -10.42 10.95 8.05
N ASP A 75 -9.92 11.33 9.22
CA ASP A 75 -9.84 10.46 10.39
C ASP A 75 -11.25 9.95 10.71
N ASP A 76 -11.41 8.64 10.79
CA ASP A 76 -12.68 7.89 10.72
C ASP A 76 -13.29 7.68 9.32
N LEU A 77 -12.45 7.59 8.28
CA LEU A 77 -12.74 6.57 7.28
C LEU A 77 -12.51 5.22 7.97
N PRO A 78 -13.63 4.55 8.16
CA PRO A 78 -14.00 3.72 7.06
C PRO A 78 -15.39 4.16 6.67
N ILE A 79 -15.42 5.02 5.65
CA ILE A 79 -16.56 5.31 4.78
C ILE A 79 -17.86 5.21 5.57
N GLY A 80 -18.41 6.21 6.25
CA GLY A 80 -19.77 6.09 6.81
C GLY A 80 -19.90 5.58 8.25
N ASN A 81 -19.15 6.15 9.20
CA ASN A 81 -19.77 6.50 10.49
C ASN A 81 -19.64 8.01 10.70
N THR A 82 -20.56 8.55 11.48
CA THR A 82 -20.70 9.98 11.79
C THR A 82 -19.50 10.54 12.52
N TYR A 83 -19.16 11.81 12.22
CA TYR A 83 -18.37 12.67 13.10
C TYR A 83 -18.77 12.42 14.56
N GLY A 84 -17.81 12.08 15.42
CA GLY A 84 -18.03 12.01 16.86
C GLY A 84 -18.37 13.39 17.45
N ASP A 85 -18.59 13.42 18.76
CA ASP A 85 -18.67 14.67 19.53
C ASP A 85 -17.29 15.34 19.49
N LEU A 86 -17.02 16.15 18.46
CA LEU A 86 -15.81 16.96 18.34
C LEU A 86 -15.59 17.67 19.67
N ASP A 87 -14.50 17.34 20.34
CA ASP A 87 -14.20 17.96 21.61
C ASP A 87 -13.49 19.30 21.38
N LYS A 88 -13.32 20.05 22.47
CA LYS A 88 -12.65 21.36 22.41
C LYS A 88 -11.17 21.27 22.00
N TRP A 89 -10.55 20.10 22.09
CA TRP A 89 -9.15 19.87 21.72
C TRP A 89 -9.02 19.59 20.23
N ASP A 90 -9.94 18.81 19.65
CA ASP A 90 -10.08 18.68 18.20
C ASP A 90 -10.21 20.06 17.54
N MET A 91 -11.10 20.91 18.06
CA MET A 91 -11.29 22.27 17.55
C MET A 91 -10.03 23.14 17.70
N ALA A 92 -9.35 23.05 18.85
CA ALA A 92 -8.11 23.80 19.09
C ALA A 92 -7.03 23.40 18.07
N LEU A 93 -6.85 22.10 17.88
CA LEU A 93 -5.88 21.51 16.98
C LEU A 93 -6.15 21.91 15.52
N GLU A 94 -7.38 21.74 15.06
CA GLU A 94 -7.79 22.08 13.69
C GLU A 94 -7.65 23.59 13.42
N THR A 95 -8.06 24.44 14.37
CA THR A 95 -7.88 25.90 14.26
C THR A 95 -6.40 26.28 14.14
N GLY A 96 -5.55 25.67 14.97
CA GLY A 96 -4.11 25.89 14.93
C GLY A 96 -3.46 25.43 13.62
N PHE A 97 -3.91 24.28 13.10
CA PHE A 97 -3.46 23.78 11.81
C PHE A 97 -3.86 24.73 10.67
N ILE A 98 -5.11 25.21 10.66
CA ILE A 98 -5.60 26.21 9.68
C ILE A 98 -4.79 27.52 9.77
N ASP A 99 -4.51 28.05 10.97
CA ASP A 99 -3.63 29.21 11.14
C ASP A 99 -2.25 28.97 10.51
N GLY A 100 -1.67 27.78 10.73
CA GLY A 100 -0.43 27.37 10.09
C GLY A 100 -0.50 27.36 8.55
N LEU A 101 -1.56 26.79 7.98
CA LEU A 101 -1.75 26.70 6.53
C LEU A 101 -1.86 28.09 5.89
N ILE A 102 -2.65 28.98 6.48
CA ILE A 102 -2.82 30.36 6.02
C ILE A 102 -1.49 31.13 6.08
N ARG A 103 -0.70 30.95 7.15
CA ARG A 103 0.63 31.57 7.28
C ARG A 103 1.64 31.08 6.25
N LYS A 104 1.47 29.87 5.72
CA LYS A 104 2.25 29.32 4.61
C LYS A 104 1.78 29.80 3.24
N GLY A 105 0.73 30.61 3.19
CA GLY A 105 0.21 31.23 1.98
C GLY A 105 -0.84 30.40 1.24
N LEU A 106 -1.36 29.33 1.85
CA LEU A 106 -2.44 28.54 1.25
C LEU A 106 -3.79 29.26 1.38
N ASN A 107 -4.56 29.28 0.29
CA ASN A 107 -5.91 29.81 0.27
C ASN A 107 -6.93 28.73 0.67
N ILE A 108 -7.17 28.60 1.98
CA ILE A 108 -8.03 27.55 2.54
C ILE A 108 -9.51 27.95 2.47
N ALA A 109 -10.31 27.06 1.89
CA ALA A 109 -11.75 27.02 2.03
C ALA A 109 -12.11 25.96 3.06
N GLU A 110 -12.82 26.37 4.11
CA GLU A 110 -13.30 25.48 5.15
C GLU A 110 -14.78 25.09 4.90
N LYS A 111 -15.22 24.02 5.58
CA LYS A 111 -16.56 23.44 5.52
C LYS A 111 -17.70 24.45 5.67
N LEU A 112 -18.72 24.25 4.85
CA LEU A 112 -20.12 24.39 5.24
C LEU A 112 -20.61 22.98 5.65
N ASP A 113 -21.65 22.84 6.47
CA ASP A 113 -22.19 21.58 7.06
C ASP A 113 -22.72 20.54 6.04
N HIS A 114 -22.24 20.56 4.79
CA HIS A 114 -22.82 19.89 3.63
C HIS A 114 -22.02 18.70 3.11
N VAL A 115 -20.75 18.53 3.50
CA VAL A 115 -19.89 17.44 2.97
C VAL A 115 -19.95 16.20 3.86
N LYS A 116 -20.40 15.09 3.28
CA LYS A 116 -20.60 13.79 3.94
C LYS A 116 -19.47 12.82 3.62
N PRO A 117 -19.16 11.90 4.55
CA PRO A 117 -18.35 10.75 4.22
C PRO A 117 -19.07 9.91 3.16
N ARG A 118 -18.28 9.23 2.33
CA ARG A 118 -18.78 8.30 1.33
C ARG A 118 -19.61 7.19 1.98
N ASP A 119 -20.56 6.61 1.23
CA ASP A 119 -21.42 5.51 1.70
C ASP A 119 -20.69 4.15 1.66
N LYS A 120 -20.76 3.38 2.78
CA LYS A 120 -20.22 2.00 2.92
C LYS A 120 -20.73 1.09 1.83
N SER A 121 -21.97 1.30 1.42
CA SER A 121 -22.65 0.42 0.48
C SER A 121 -22.06 0.49 -0.93
N GLU A 122 -21.35 1.58 -1.28
CA GLU A 122 -20.64 1.70 -2.57
C GLU A 122 -19.42 0.77 -2.67
N PHE A 123 -18.93 0.27 -1.55
CA PHE A 123 -17.83 -0.69 -1.46
C PHE A 123 -18.42 -2.07 -1.71
N ILE A 124 -18.87 -2.31 -2.95
CA ILE A 124 -19.55 -3.54 -3.36
C ILE A 124 -18.66 -4.73 -3.01
N SER A 125 -19.08 -5.56 -2.05
CA SER A 125 -18.60 -6.93 -1.86
C SER A 125 -17.07 -7.10 -1.94
N THR A 126 -16.30 -6.23 -1.27
CA THR A 126 -14.83 -6.36 -1.10
C THR A 126 -14.48 -6.51 0.38
N SER A 127 -13.39 -7.23 0.72
CA SER A 127 -12.93 -7.32 2.11
C SER A 127 -11.99 -6.15 2.29
N PRO A 128 -12.01 -5.49 3.44
CA PRO A 128 -11.24 -4.27 3.62
C PRO A 128 -9.86 -4.52 4.20
N GLU A 129 -9.59 -5.76 4.63
CA GLU A 129 -8.23 -6.25 4.87
C GLU A 129 -7.43 -6.28 3.54
N ASP A 130 -8.12 -6.23 2.39
CA ASP A 130 -7.54 -6.43 1.08
C ASP A 130 -7.12 -5.15 0.34
N ALA A 131 -6.98 -4.02 1.02
CA ALA A 131 -6.60 -2.71 0.46
C ALA A 131 -7.33 -2.25 -0.81
N PHE A 132 -8.16 -1.25 -0.60
CA PHE A 132 -8.63 -0.46 -1.70
C PHE A 132 -8.62 1.01 -1.35
N TYR A 133 -7.49 1.70 -1.60
CA TYR A 133 -7.45 3.15 -1.45
C TYR A 133 -8.56 3.80 -2.30
N MET A 134 -9.58 4.33 -1.63
CA MET A 134 -10.75 4.94 -2.23
C MET A 134 -10.98 6.29 -1.58
N HIS A 135 -11.42 7.26 -2.38
CA HIS A 135 -11.72 8.58 -1.88
C HIS A 135 -12.77 8.55 -0.76
N GLY A 136 -12.53 9.30 0.30
CA GLY A 136 -13.36 9.32 1.50
C GLY A 136 -14.62 10.19 1.46
N ILE A 137 -14.70 11.11 0.50
CA ILE A 137 -15.83 12.04 0.37
C ILE A 137 -16.87 11.48 -0.60
N ASP A 138 -18.15 11.73 -0.31
CA ASP A 138 -19.25 11.44 -1.22
C ASP A 138 -19.05 12.10 -2.60
N LEU A 139 -19.41 11.40 -3.66
CA LEU A 139 -19.17 11.86 -5.03
C LEU A 139 -20.01 13.08 -5.42
N ALA A 140 -21.22 13.22 -4.89
CA ALA A 140 -22.05 14.40 -5.11
C ALA A 140 -21.45 15.60 -4.39
N ASP A 141 -20.95 15.40 -3.17
CA ASP A 141 -20.33 16.46 -2.38
C ASP A 141 -18.98 16.91 -2.97
N LEU A 142 -18.23 15.99 -3.60
CA LEU A 142 -17.06 16.34 -4.42
C LEU A 142 -17.44 17.30 -5.56
N GLY A 143 -18.62 17.10 -6.16
CA GLY A 143 -19.21 18.02 -7.14
C GLY A 143 -19.51 19.40 -6.55
N LEU A 144 -20.03 19.48 -5.32
CA LEU A 144 -20.27 20.75 -4.62
C LEU A 144 -18.97 21.50 -4.36
N ILE A 145 -17.94 20.81 -3.85
CA ILE A 145 -16.61 21.38 -3.58
C ILE A 145 -16.02 22.00 -4.86
N LYS A 146 -16.13 21.27 -5.99
CA LYS A 146 -15.59 21.70 -7.27
C LYS A 146 -16.38 22.86 -7.89
N ASN A 147 -17.71 22.78 -7.90
CA ASN A 147 -18.54 23.66 -8.71
C ASN A 147 -19.03 24.89 -7.94
N GLU A 148 -19.38 24.73 -6.66
CA GLU A 148 -19.95 25.80 -5.84
C GLU A 148 -18.88 26.48 -4.98
N ILE A 149 -18.06 25.71 -4.28
CA ILE A 149 -16.95 26.24 -3.49
C ILE A 149 -15.81 26.68 -4.42
N GLN A 150 -15.76 26.19 -5.66
CA GLN A 150 -14.73 26.52 -6.65
C GLN A 150 -13.32 26.20 -6.15
N ALA A 151 -13.19 25.20 -5.29
CA ALA A 151 -11.89 24.68 -4.90
C ALA A 151 -11.32 23.86 -6.07
N SER A 152 -10.04 24.10 -6.38
CA SER A 152 -9.36 23.36 -7.45
C SER A 152 -8.56 22.18 -6.91
N SER A 153 -8.27 22.22 -5.61
CA SER A 153 -7.49 21.23 -4.89
C SER A 153 -8.20 20.86 -3.59
N LEU A 154 -7.99 19.63 -3.14
CA LEU A 154 -8.51 19.11 -1.89
C LEU A 154 -7.31 18.67 -1.03
N LEU A 155 -7.17 19.26 0.15
CA LEU A 155 -6.23 18.85 1.18
C LEU A 155 -6.99 17.97 2.19
N THR A 156 -6.67 16.68 2.20
CA THR A 156 -7.18 15.76 3.20
C THR A 156 -6.13 15.54 4.28
N TYR A 157 -6.57 15.42 5.54
CA TYR A 157 -5.71 14.97 6.62
C TYR A 157 -6.36 13.87 7.44
N GLN A 158 -5.53 12.95 7.93
CA GLN A 158 -5.89 11.85 8.80
C GLN A 158 -5.05 11.92 10.09
N ILE A 159 -5.65 12.18 11.24
CA ILE A 159 -5.00 11.97 12.55
C ILE A 159 -4.87 10.46 12.78
N MET A 160 -3.63 10.00 12.89
CA MET A 160 -3.29 8.62 13.21
C MET A 160 -3.18 8.43 14.73
N ASP A 161 -2.66 9.44 15.42
CA ASP A 161 -2.51 9.46 16.88
C ASP A 161 -2.57 10.89 17.40
N PHE A 162 -3.22 11.13 18.53
CA PHE A 162 -3.30 12.44 19.16
C PHE A 162 -3.47 12.30 20.67
N ASN A 163 -2.63 13.01 21.42
CA ASN A 163 -2.72 13.08 22.87
C ASN A 163 -2.54 14.53 23.33
N GLU A 164 -3.59 15.13 23.88
CA GLU A 164 -3.57 16.52 24.34
C GLU A 164 -2.73 16.72 25.60
N SER A 165 -2.60 15.69 26.44
CA SER A 165 -1.85 15.76 27.70
C SER A 165 -0.34 15.70 27.48
N ASP A 166 0.10 14.86 26.54
CA ASP A 166 1.50 14.71 26.16
C ASP A 166 1.90 15.68 25.01
N LEU A 167 0.94 16.44 24.47
CA LEU A 167 1.10 17.32 23.31
C LEU A 167 1.78 16.62 22.13
N SER A 168 1.31 15.40 21.84
CA SER A 168 1.78 14.59 20.73
C SER A 168 0.70 14.43 19.66
N LEU A 169 1.14 14.36 18.42
CA LEU A 169 0.26 14.28 17.25
C LEU A 169 1.01 13.60 16.12
N THR A 170 0.39 12.58 15.53
CA THR A 170 0.78 12.06 14.22
C THR A 170 -0.38 12.17 13.27
N LEU A 171 -0.12 12.78 12.11
CA LEU A 171 -1.11 12.92 11.07
C LEU A 171 -0.52 12.67 9.69
N TYR A 172 -1.36 12.17 8.79
CA TYR A 172 -1.07 12.02 7.38
C TYR A 172 -1.79 13.09 6.56
N LEU A 173 -1.08 13.77 5.68
CA LEU A 173 -1.57 14.81 4.79
C LEU A 173 -1.52 14.35 3.35
N ARG A 174 -2.46 14.87 2.56
CA ARG A 174 -2.45 14.64 1.12
C ARG A 174 -3.19 15.74 0.35
N MET A 175 -2.59 16.23 -0.73
CA MET A 175 -3.23 17.17 -1.64
C MET A 175 -3.62 16.49 -2.96
N ILE A 176 -4.84 16.75 -3.42
CA ILE A 176 -5.46 16.12 -4.58
C ILE A 176 -5.92 17.21 -5.54
N ASP A 177 -5.61 17.08 -6.83
CA ASP A 177 -6.21 17.92 -7.86
C ASP A 177 -7.64 17.44 -8.19
N LEU A 178 -8.65 18.27 -7.97
CA LEU A 178 -10.07 17.90 -8.16
C LEU A 178 -10.50 17.79 -9.64
N VAL A 179 -9.63 18.19 -10.57
CA VAL A 179 -9.89 18.06 -12.00
C VAL A 179 -9.45 16.69 -12.51
N SER A 180 -8.20 16.32 -12.26
CA SER A 180 -7.62 15.04 -12.71
C SER A 180 -7.79 13.91 -11.70
N MET A 181 -8.15 14.23 -10.45
CA MET A 181 -8.12 13.34 -9.29
C MET A 181 -6.73 12.80 -8.97
N LYS A 182 -5.65 13.44 -9.45
CA LYS A 182 -4.29 13.00 -9.14
C LYS A 182 -3.83 13.51 -7.78
N VAL A 183 -3.08 12.66 -7.08
CA VAL A 183 -2.37 13.05 -5.85
C VAL A 183 -1.19 13.92 -6.24
N LEU A 184 -1.18 15.15 -5.74
CA LEU A 184 -0.11 16.11 -5.99
C LEU A 184 1.06 15.86 -5.03
N THR A 185 0.75 15.70 -3.74
CA THR A 185 1.74 15.54 -2.67
C THR A 185 1.10 14.82 -1.48
N SER A 186 1.91 14.16 -0.66
CA SER A 186 1.52 13.56 0.62
C SER A 186 2.67 13.57 1.63
N ALA A 187 2.37 13.49 2.92
CA ALA A 187 3.37 13.39 3.98
C ALA A 187 2.76 12.87 5.28
N MET A 188 3.53 12.11 6.06
CA MET A 188 3.24 11.86 7.47
C MET A 188 4.06 12.83 8.33
N ILE A 189 3.42 13.44 9.32
CA ILE A 189 4.04 14.39 10.24
C ILE A 189 3.75 13.94 11.66
N SER A 190 4.82 13.70 12.42
CA SER A 190 4.76 13.35 13.84
C SER A 190 5.40 14.45 14.68
N LEU A 191 4.71 14.86 15.73
CA LEU A 191 5.14 15.86 16.71
C LEU A 191 5.04 15.26 18.11
N GLY A 192 6.04 15.56 18.95
CA GLY A 192 6.14 15.01 20.31
C GLY A 192 6.83 13.64 20.36
N ASP A 193 7.19 13.20 21.57
CA ASP A 193 8.05 12.03 21.78
C ASP A 193 7.28 10.76 22.20
N ARG A 194 5.94 10.81 22.27
CA ARG A 194 5.10 9.70 22.74
C ARG A 194 3.97 9.37 21.79
N TYR A 195 3.98 8.14 21.32
CA TYR A 195 2.87 7.52 20.59
C TYR A 195 2.07 6.64 21.54
N GLU A 196 0.75 6.59 21.38
CA GLU A 196 -0.03 5.51 21.99
C GLU A 196 0.39 4.16 21.38
N SER A 197 0.41 3.11 22.19
CA SER A 197 0.82 1.77 21.72
C SER A 197 -0.03 1.23 20.57
N LYS A 198 -1.23 1.81 20.35
CA LYS A 198 -2.17 1.40 19.33
C LYS A 198 -1.89 1.95 17.93
N ALA A 199 -1.17 3.07 17.78
CA ALA A 199 -0.85 3.66 16.47
C ALA A 199 0.59 3.39 16.01
N ALA A 200 1.43 2.90 16.93
CA ALA A 200 2.84 2.62 16.67
C ALA A 200 3.03 1.57 15.57
N GLU A 201 2.13 0.61 15.46
CA GLU A 201 2.16 -0.43 14.43
C GLU A 201 1.88 0.15 13.05
N GLU A 202 0.81 0.93 12.88
CA GLU A 202 0.48 1.59 11.62
C GLU A 202 1.57 2.59 11.19
N ILE A 203 2.13 3.36 12.13
CA ILE A 203 3.25 4.27 11.87
C ILE A 203 4.48 3.47 11.40
N SER A 204 4.76 2.32 12.01
CA SER A 204 5.85 1.44 11.59
C SER A 204 5.63 0.92 10.17
N MET A 205 4.42 0.44 9.85
CA MET A 205 4.07 -0.08 8.52
C MET A 205 4.14 1.01 7.44
N PHE A 206 3.70 2.23 7.75
CA PHE A 206 3.89 3.39 6.87
C PHE A 206 5.38 3.59 6.57
N ASN A 207 6.21 3.64 7.61
CA ASN A 207 7.65 3.91 7.47
C ASN A 207 8.37 2.78 6.69
N GLU A 208 8.04 1.52 6.97
CA GLU A 208 8.58 0.37 6.26
C GLU A 208 8.26 0.43 4.76
N ALA A 209 7.01 0.72 4.39
CA ALA A 209 6.62 0.89 2.99
C ALA A 209 7.25 2.14 2.35
N TYR A 210 7.22 3.28 3.04
CA TYR A 210 7.79 4.56 2.57
C TYR A 210 9.27 4.43 2.23
N GLU A 211 10.08 3.91 3.16
CA GLU A 211 11.52 3.81 3.00
C GLU A 211 11.91 2.87 1.86
N ILE A 212 11.19 1.77 1.65
CA ILE A 212 11.46 0.91 0.51
C ILE A 212 11.14 1.64 -0.79
N ILE A 213 9.92 2.14 -0.93
CA ILE A 213 9.41 2.67 -2.21
C ILE A 213 10.19 3.90 -2.66
N LYS A 214 10.51 4.80 -1.73
CA LYS A 214 11.33 5.99 -1.98
C LYS A 214 12.69 5.64 -2.58
N ASN A 215 13.28 4.54 -2.12
CA ASN A 215 14.66 4.15 -2.45
C ASN A 215 14.76 3.15 -3.62
N ILE A 216 13.65 2.83 -4.31
CA ILE A 216 13.68 1.99 -5.52
C ILE A 216 14.32 2.78 -6.68
N SER A 217 15.59 2.49 -6.95
CA SER A 217 16.41 3.17 -7.96
C SER A 217 16.20 2.65 -9.38
N ASP A 218 15.53 1.53 -9.58
CA ASP A 218 15.34 0.88 -10.89
C ASP A 218 13.91 0.99 -11.43
N PHE A 219 13.04 1.79 -10.80
CA PHE A 219 11.70 2.08 -11.34
C PHE A 219 11.77 2.55 -12.81
N PRO A 220 10.97 1.98 -13.74
CA PRO A 220 10.93 2.45 -15.11
C PRO A 220 10.51 3.92 -15.20
N SER A 221 11.25 4.74 -15.94
CA SER A 221 10.89 6.15 -16.19
C SER A 221 9.54 6.29 -16.92
N THR A 222 9.07 5.24 -17.58
CA THR A 222 7.75 5.16 -18.21
C THR A 222 6.59 5.25 -17.21
N ILE A 223 6.85 5.04 -15.91
CA ILE A 223 5.87 5.25 -14.85
C ILE A 223 5.61 6.75 -14.65
N PHE A 224 6.68 7.54 -14.47
CA PHE A 224 6.64 8.95 -14.08
C PHE A 224 6.55 9.88 -15.30
N THR A 225 5.48 9.72 -16.09
CA THR A 225 5.24 10.54 -17.30
C THR A 225 4.05 11.46 -17.12
N LYS A 226 4.00 12.57 -17.88
CA LYS A 226 2.85 13.50 -17.90
C LYS A 226 1.50 12.80 -18.16
N SER A 227 1.51 11.79 -19.03
CA SER A 227 0.34 10.96 -19.34
C SER A 227 0.07 9.86 -18.30
N GLY A 228 0.98 9.60 -17.37
CA GLY A 228 0.87 8.54 -16.37
C GLY A 228 -0.36 8.73 -15.49
N SER A 229 -1.08 7.64 -15.26
CA SER A 229 -2.21 7.52 -14.33
C SER A 229 -2.16 6.13 -13.69
N LEU A 230 -1.63 6.10 -12.47
CA LEU A 230 -1.30 4.92 -11.71
C LEU A 230 -2.34 4.68 -10.62
N ALA A 231 -2.99 3.52 -10.68
CA ALA A 231 -3.76 2.98 -9.58
C ALA A 231 -2.89 2.06 -8.71
N LEU A 232 -3.13 2.05 -7.40
CA LEU A 232 -2.53 1.12 -6.44
C LEU A 232 -3.54 0.05 -6.03
N LEU A 233 -3.14 -1.21 -5.85
CA LEU A 233 -4.01 -2.29 -5.39
C LEU A 233 -3.19 -3.33 -4.62
N ASN A 234 -3.68 -3.80 -3.47
CA ASN A 234 -3.05 -4.92 -2.77
C ASN A 234 -3.33 -6.23 -3.51
N ALA A 235 -2.30 -7.03 -3.73
CA ALA A 235 -2.37 -8.31 -4.39
C ALA A 235 -3.04 -9.38 -3.51
N ASP A 236 -3.07 -9.25 -2.19
CA ASP A 236 -3.72 -10.23 -1.30
C ASP A 236 -5.25 -10.17 -1.34
N ILE A 237 -5.81 -9.16 -2.01
CA ILE A 237 -7.19 -9.20 -2.52
C ILE A 237 -7.45 -10.40 -3.47
N LEU A 238 -6.41 -11.19 -3.78
CA LEU A 238 -6.50 -12.47 -4.50
C LEU A 238 -6.83 -13.68 -3.60
N ASN A 239 -6.66 -13.60 -2.27
CA ASN A 239 -6.71 -14.76 -1.35
C ASN A 239 -8.05 -14.95 -0.60
N ILE A 240 -9.14 -14.41 -1.11
CA ILE A 240 -10.29 -14.11 -0.26
C ILE A 240 -11.26 -15.29 -0.10
N SER A 241 -11.49 -15.70 1.15
CA SER A 241 -12.51 -16.65 1.62
C SER A 241 -13.96 -16.10 1.66
N GLY A 242 -14.21 -14.95 1.02
CA GLY A 242 -15.56 -14.52 0.64
C GLY A 242 -16.48 -13.88 1.69
N LYS A 243 -15.94 -13.23 2.74
CA LYS A 243 -16.77 -12.44 3.69
C LYS A 243 -16.48 -10.95 3.58
N TYR A 244 -17.35 -10.23 2.85
CA TYR A 244 -17.11 -8.84 2.42
C TYR A 244 -18.11 -7.83 3.00
N LYS A 245 -17.85 -7.31 4.21
CA LYS A 245 -18.71 -6.29 4.87
C LYS A 245 -18.00 -5.38 5.88
N ARG A 246 -16.67 -5.30 5.88
CA ARG A 246 -15.93 -4.57 6.92
C ARG A 246 -15.45 -3.20 6.40
N LEU A 247 -14.59 -2.57 7.17
CA LEU A 247 -14.00 -1.25 7.01
C LEU A 247 -12.50 -1.35 6.74
N PRO A 248 -11.86 -0.60 5.79
CA PRO A 248 -10.43 -0.74 5.46
C PRO A 248 -9.57 -0.84 6.71
N SER A 249 -8.64 -1.80 6.77
CA SER A 249 -7.77 -1.91 7.95
C SER A 249 -6.86 -0.67 8.04
N LYS A 250 -6.64 -0.16 9.25
CA LYS A 250 -5.78 0.99 9.49
C LYS A 250 -4.33 0.71 9.06
N GLU A 251 -3.89 -0.52 9.28
CA GLU A 251 -2.62 -1.09 8.80
C GLU A 251 -2.47 -0.93 7.29
N THR A 252 -3.47 -1.41 6.54
CA THR A 252 -3.46 -1.34 5.08
C THR A 252 -3.46 0.09 4.57
N MET A 253 -4.25 0.98 5.18
CA MET A 253 -4.23 2.40 4.84
C MET A 253 -2.85 3.01 5.09
N ALA A 254 -2.20 2.65 6.20
CA ALA A 254 -0.85 3.13 6.51
C ALA A 254 0.18 2.64 5.49
N ILE A 255 0.10 1.38 5.05
CA ILE A 255 0.93 0.81 3.99
C ILE A 255 0.72 1.57 2.67
N GLU A 256 -0.52 1.76 2.22
CA GLU A 256 -0.80 2.49 0.98
C GLU A 256 -0.37 3.96 1.06
N ASN A 257 -0.57 4.62 2.19
CA ASN A 257 -0.08 5.98 2.45
C ASN A 257 1.46 6.03 2.37
N GLY A 258 2.15 5.03 2.89
CA GLY A 258 3.60 4.88 2.80
C GLY A 258 4.05 4.71 1.36
N ILE A 259 3.39 3.84 0.58
CA ILE A 259 3.67 3.63 -0.85
C ILE A 259 3.46 4.91 -1.64
N ILE A 260 2.32 5.61 -1.47
CA ILE A 260 2.02 6.85 -2.18
C ILE A 260 3.08 7.91 -1.89
N THR A 261 3.41 8.11 -0.61
CA THR A 261 4.43 9.08 -0.20
C THR A 261 5.82 8.70 -0.73
N GLY A 262 6.16 7.41 -0.68
CA GLY A 262 7.43 6.91 -1.21
C GLY A 262 7.54 7.12 -2.73
N LEU A 263 6.45 6.94 -3.48
CA LEU A 263 6.43 7.19 -4.93
C LEU A 263 6.63 8.67 -5.26
N ILE A 264 6.03 9.58 -4.48
CA ILE A 264 6.16 11.03 -4.67
C ILE A 264 7.58 11.49 -4.35
N ASN A 265 8.19 10.94 -3.30
CA ASN A 265 9.54 11.32 -2.87
C ASN A 265 10.64 10.50 -3.58
N ASN A 266 10.29 9.61 -4.51
CA ASN A 266 11.26 8.86 -5.31
C ASN A 266 11.99 9.80 -6.26
N GLU A 267 13.30 9.60 -6.45
CA GLU A 267 14.15 10.48 -7.27
C GLU A 267 13.69 10.66 -8.73
N LYS A 268 12.89 9.71 -9.25
CA LYS A 268 12.38 9.74 -10.63
C LYS A 268 11.03 10.45 -10.75
N TYR A 269 10.38 10.78 -9.63
CA TYR A 269 9.11 11.49 -9.64
C TYR A 269 9.29 12.90 -10.22
N GLN A 270 8.24 13.40 -10.85
CA GLN A 270 8.23 14.73 -11.46
C GLN A 270 7.04 15.50 -10.92
N ASP A 271 7.30 16.50 -10.08
CA ASP A 271 6.25 17.25 -9.35
C ASP A 271 5.19 17.84 -10.28
N ASN A 272 5.62 18.36 -11.44
CA ASN A 272 4.72 18.93 -12.44
C ASN A 272 3.93 17.88 -13.26
N ASN A 273 4.19 16.59 -13.04
CA ASN A 273 3.56 15.45 -13.72
C ASN A 273 3.10 14.41 -12.68
N PRO A 274 2.14 14.74 -11.80
CA PRO A 274 1.63 13.78 -10.85
C PRO A 274 1.03 12.58 -11.58
N VAL A 275 1.24 11.36 -11.07
CA VAL A 275 0.78 10.13 -11.73
C VAL A 275 -0.18 9.31 -10.89
N ILE A 276 -0.13 9.44 -9.57
CA ILE A 276 -0.92 8.61 -8.66
C ILE A 276 -2.37 9.08 -8.69
N MET A 277 -3.30 8.17 -8.92
CA MET A 277 -4.73 8.47 -9.03
C MET A 277 -5.44 8.26 -7.70
N GLU A 278 -6.21 9.27 -7.28
CA GLU A 278 -7.27 9.07 -6.31
C GLU A 278 -8.44 8.36 -6.97
N LYS A 279 -8.86 7.23 -6.39
CA LYS A 279 -9.98 6.48 -6.94
C LYS A 279 -11.30 7.06 -6.45
N THR A 280 -12.03 7.70 -7.35
CA THR A 280 -13.42 8.13 -7.11
C THR A 280 -14.42 7.01 -7.30
N LYS A 281 -14.08 5.93 -8.02
CA LYS A 281 -14.90 4.72 -8.15
C LYS A 281 -14.06 3.49 -7.84
N GLY A 282 -14.66 2.50 -7.17
CA GLY A 282 -14.01 1.23 -6.88
C GLY A 282 -13.67 0.44 -8.14
N PHE A 283 -12.62 -0.39 -8.08
CA PHE A 283 -12.43 -1.46 -9.04
C PHE A 283 -13.51 -2.49 -8.72
N LYS A 284 -14.24 -2.93 -9.75
CA LYS A 284 -15.22 -4.00 -9.60
C LYS A 284 -14.43 -5.30 -9.38
N LEU A 285 -14.70 -6.06 -8.33
CA LEU A 285 -14.00 -7.34 -8.07
C LEU A 285 -14.89 -8.54 -8.29
N LYS A 286 -14.31 -9.66 -8.77
CA LYS A 286 -15.06 -10.90 -9.00
C LYS A 286 -15.57 -11.43 -7.66
N TYR A 287 -16.74 -12.08 -7.67
CA TYR A 287 -17.38 -12.61 -6.46
C TYR A 287 -16.64 -13.85 -5.92
N PRO A 288 -16.76 -14.20 -4.62
CA PRO A 288 -16.14 -15.39 -4.01
C PRO A 288 -16.50 -16.69 -4.70
N SER A 289 -17.74 -16.81 -5.19
CA SER A 289 -18.19 -17.99 -5.94
C SER A 289 -17.43 -18.20 -7.25
N VAL A 290 -16.83 -17.15 -7.82
CA VAL A 290 -15.94 -17.23 -8.99
C VAL A 290 -14.53 -17.64 -8.57
N TYR A 291 -14.04 -17.17 -7.42
CA TYR A 291 -12.76 -17.59 -6.84
C TYR A 291 -12.75 -19.04 -6.35
N ASN A 292 -13.92 -19.60 -6.02
CA ASN A 292 -14.14 -21.03 -5.82
C ASN A 292 -13.92 -21.88 -7.10
N SER A 293 -13.25 -21.35 -8.12
CA SER A 293 -12.79 -22.09 -9.30
C SER A 293 -11.49 -21.54 -9.87
N ILE A 294 -10.87 -20.56 -9.19
CA ILE A 294 -9.66 -19.87 -9.65
C ILE A 294 -8.46 -20.46 -8.91
N VAL A 295 -7.47 -20.84 -9.70
CA VAL A 295 -6.13 -21.16 -9.22
C VAL A 295 -5.21 -20.08 -9.77
N PHE A 296 -4.20 -19.69 -8.98
CA PHE A 296 -3.18 -18.67 -9.26
C PHE A 296 -3.03 -18.26 -10.74
N ASN A 297 -2.98 -16.94 -10.98
CA ASN A 297 -2.94 -16.22 -12.28
C ASN A 297 -4.25 -15.63 -12.83
N THR A 298 -5.17 -15.14 -11.98
CA THR A 298 -6.24 -14.26 -12.47
C THR A 298 -6.33 -13.01 -11.63
N ASN A 299 -6.28 -11.85 -12.29
CA ASN A 299 -6.53 -10.57 -11.63
C ASN A 299 -7.97 -10.55 -11.06
N PRO A 300 -8.18 -10.09 -9.81
CA PRO A 300 -9.48 -10.20 -9.14
C PRO A 300 -10.50 -9.18 -9.67
N ILE A 301 -10.09 -8.38 -10.64
CA ILE A 301 -10.93 -7.35 -11.21
C ILE A 301 -11.96 -7.99 -12.18
N LEU A 302 -13.22 -7.54 -12.09
CA LEU A 302 -14.36 -7.98 -12.92
C LEU A 302 -14.24 -7.61 -14.40
N TYR A 303 -13.32 -6.71 -14.74
CA TYR A 303 -13.11 -6.32 -16.12
C TYR A 303 -12.57 -7.51 -16.92
N GLU A 304 -13.14 -7.75 -18.09
CA GLU A 304 -12.75 -8.88 -18.93
C GLU A 304 -11.52 -8.56 -19.78
N ASP A 305 -11.27 -7.26 -20.04
CA ASP A 305 -10.10 -6.79 -20.79
C ASP A 305 -9.50 -5.50 -20.23
N TRP A 306 -8.21 -5.27 -20.54
CA TRP A 306 -7.47 -4.09 -20.05
C TRP A 306 -8.02 -2.77 -20.60
N SER A 307 -8.71 -2.79 -21.74
CA SER A 307 -9.33 -1.60 -22.31
C SER A 307 -10.54 -1.15 -21.50
N GLU A 308 -11.32 -2.09 -20.96
CA GLU A 308 -12.44 -1.86 -20.06
C GLU A 308 -11.93 -1.27 -18.75
N LEU A 309 -10.87 -1.86 -18.18
CA LEU A 309 -10.20 -1.33 -16.99
C LEU A 309 -9.77 0.13 -17.21
N PHE A 310 -9.13 0.42 -18.34
CA PHE A 310 -8.73 1.78 -18.69
C PHE A 310 -9.95 2.72 -18.83
N LYS A 311 -11.01 2.30 -19.53
CA LYS A 311 -12.20 3.14 -19.76
C LYS A 311 -12.91 3.50 -18.45
N GLU A 312 -12.98 2.54 -17.52
CA GLU A 312 -13.71 2.69 -16.27
C GLU A 312 -12.93 3.50 -15.21
N THR A 313 -11.60 3.40 -15.22
CA THR A 313 -10.74 4.00 -14.17
C THR A 313 -9.88 5.16 -14.65
N ASN A 314 -9.73 5.32 -15.97
CA ASN A 314 -8.78 6.23 -16.60
C ASN A 314 -7.30 5.99 -16.20
N CYS A 315 -6.98 4.83 -15.62
CA CYS A 315 -5.65 4.46 -15.19
C CYS A 315 -4.93 3.67 -16.30
N ASN A 316 -3.81 4.19 -16.79
CA ASN A 316 -2.96 3.50 -17.77
C ASN A 316 -1.91 2.60 -17.13
N LEU A 317 -1.72 2.71 -15.82
CA LEU A 317 -0.85 1.87 -15.03
C LEU A 317 -1.61 1.32 -13.82
N LEU A 318 -1.33 0.07 -13.46
CA LEU A 318 -1.78 -0.56 -12.24
C LEU A 318 -0.55 -1.07 -11.48
N MET A 319 -0.32 -0.56 -10.28
CA MET A 319 0.65 -1.08 -9.34
C MET A 319 -0.04 -2.05 -8.39
N LEU A 320 0.40 -3.30 -8.41
CA LEU A 320 0.07 -4.29 -7.41
C LEU A 320 1.18 -4.34 -6.37
N TYR A 321 0.82 -4.47 -5.11
CA TYR A 321 1.79 -4.71 -4.03
C TYR A 321 1.32 -5.84 -3.12
N ARG A 322 2.26 -6.54 -2.49
CA ARG A 322 1.97 -7.47 -1.38
C ARG A 322 2.85 -7.09 -0.22
N TYR A 323 2.23 -6.81 0.93
CA TYR A 323 2.95 -6.60 2.18
C TYR A 323 3.11 -7.95 2.88
N MET A 324 4.35 -8.37 3.13
CA MET A 324 4.67 -9.63 3.80
C MET A 324 5.20 -9.31 5.19
N PRO A 325 4.39 -9.46 6.26
CA PRO A 325 4.77 -9.10 7.61
C PRO A 325 6.14 -9.68 8.00
N ASN A 326 6.95 -8.87 8.68
CA ASN A 326 8.32 -9.18 9.11
C ASN A 326 9.36 -9.44 8.01
N ASN A 327 8.95 -9.58 6.75
CA ASN A 327 9.84 -9.94 5.64
C ASN A 327 10.08 -8.75 4.72
N GLY A 328 9.03 -8.23 4.09
CA GLY A 328 9.22 -7.26 3.03
C GLY A 328 7.97 -6.90 2.23
N ILE A 329 8.18 -6.27 1.08
CA ILE A 329 7.12 -5.89 0.15
C ILE A 329 7.48 -6.35 -1.27
N TYR A 330 6.51 -6.98 -1.94
CA TYR A 330 6.59 -7.27 -3.37
C TYR A 330 5.80 -6.22 -4.16
N ILE A 331 6.32 -5.81 -5.31
CA ILE A 331 5.72 -4.78 -6.16
C ILE A 331 5.73 -5.25 -7.62
N LYS A 332 4.61 -5.05 -8.30
CA LYS A 332 4.46 -5.28 -9.74
C LYS A 332 3.75 -4.09 -10.39
N VAL A 333 4.26 -3.60 -11.52
CA VAL A 333 3.61 -2.52 -12.28
C VAL A 333 3.21 -3.03 -13.65
N ILE A 334 1.94 -2.82 -13.98
CA ILE A 334 1.28 -3.31 -15.18
C ILE A 334 0.89 -2.12 -16.05
N ASN A 335 1.25 -2.17 -17.34
CA ASN A 335 0.82 -1.22 -18.35
C ASN A 335 -0.51 -1.66 -18.97
N VAL A 336 -1.58 -1.04 -18.48
CA VAL A 336 -2.97 -1.29 -18.91
C VAL A 336 -3.15 -0.97 -20.39
N ARG A 337 -2.53 0.11 -20.88
CA ARG A 337 -2.63 0.52 -22.30
C ARG A 337 -1.92 -0.44 -23.24
N ASN A 338 -0.94 -1.18 -22.74
CA ASN A 338 -0.24 -2.21 -23.47
C ASN A 338 -0.74 -3.61 -23.10
N ASN A 339 -2.08 -3.76 -23.06
CA ASN A 339 -2.77 -5.03 -22.85
C ASN A 339 -2.26 -5.81 -21.62
N GLY A 340 -1.95 -5.11 -20.53
CA GLY A 340 -1.50 -5.75 -19.29
C GLY A 340 -0.03 -6.12 -19.26
N ARG A 341 0.81 -5.61 -20.16
CA ARG A 341 2.25 -5.86 -20.12
C ARG A 341 2.81 -5.47 -18.75
N ILE A 342 3.46 -6.40 -18.06
CA ILE A 342 4.18 -6.09 -16.82
C ILE A 342 5.46 -5.37 -17.21
N ILE A 343 5.69 -4.20 -16.62
CA ILE A 343 6.85 -3.34 -16.91
C ILE A 343 7.84 -3.28 -15.75
N TYR A 344 7.44 -3.78 -14.58
CA TYR A 344 8.26 -3.84 -13.38
C TYR A 344 7.73 -4.94 -12.46
N SER A 345 8.63 -5.69 -11.82
CA SER A 345 8.34 -6.73 -10.85
C SER A 345 9.59 -6.95 -10.01
N ASN A 346 9.48 -6.81 -8.68
CA ASN A 346 10.57 -7.10 -7.75
C ASN A 346 10.06 -7.20 -6.30
N ALA A 347 10.84 -7.86 -5.44
CA ALA A 347 10.58 -7.97 -4.00
C ALA A 347 11.70 -7.30 -3.18
N PHE A 348 11.36 -6.79 -2.00
CA PHE A 348 12.26 -5.98 -1.17
C PHE A 348 12.14 -6.34 0.30
N VAL A 349 13.26 -6.57 0.97
CA VAL A 349 13.33 -6.81 2.42
C VAL A 349 13.15 -5.50 3.19
N PHE A 350 12.42 -5.50 4.30
CA PHE A 350 12.33 -4.32 5.17
C PHE A 350 13.66 -4.02 5.89
N ASN A 351 14.00 -2.74 5.98
CA ASN A 351 15.24 -2.29 6.63
C ASN A 351 15.28 -2.73 8.11
N GLY A 352 16.37 -3.38 8.51
CA GLY A 352 16.58 -3.83 9.89
C GLY A 352 15.79 -5.08 10.30
N ARG A 353 15.02 -5.69 9.39
CA ARG A 353 14.36 -6.98 9.59
C ARG A 353 15.22 -8.13 9.04
N THR A 354 15.13 -9.28 9.67
CA THR A 354 15.72 -10.52 9.16
C THR A 354 14.71 -11.17 8.24
N ASP A 355 15.06 -11.33 6.96
CA ASP A 355 14.24 -12.12 6.04
C ASP A 355 14.19 -13.58 6.50
N GLU A 356 12.97 -14.09 6.70
CA GLU A 356 12.73 -15.46 7.16
C GLU A 356 12.89 -16.49 6.03
N GLY A 357 13.28 -16.03 4.83
CA GLY A 357 13.54 -16.87 3.66
C GLY A 357 12.60 -16.56 2.51
N VAL A 358 11.62 -15.68 2.70
CA VAL A 358 10.61 -15.35 1.68
C VAL A 358 11.26 -14.57 0.54
N ILE A 359 11.90 -13.43 0.83
CA ILE A 359 12.52 -12.59 -0.20
C ILE A 359 13.79 -13.23 -0.74
N ASN A 360 14.54 -13.94 0.09
CA ASN A 360 15.71 -14.68 -0.34
C ASN A 360 15.32 -15.79 -1.34
N ASN A 361 14.21 -16.50 -1.11
CA ASN A 361 13.71 -17.48 -2.07
C ASN A 361 13.22 -16.82 -3.37
N HIS A 362 12.59 -15.63 -3.31
CA HIS A 362 12.32 -14.83 -4.51
C HIS A 362 13.58 -14.65 -5.37
N ASP A 363 14.66 -14.17 -4.74
CA ASP A 363 15.89 -13.81 -5.42
C ASP A 363 16.62 -15.04 -5.97
N ILE A 364 16.69 -16.12 -5.18
CA ILE A 364 17.21 -17.43 -5.61
C ILE A 364 16.44 -17.91 -6.85
N VAL A 365 15.11 -17.90 -6.81
CA VAL A 365 14.30 -18.34 -7.95
C VAL A 365 14.58 -17.47 -9.17
N ALA A 366 14.67 -16.15 -8.99
CA ALA A 366 14.94 -15.24 -10.10
C ALA A 366 16.31 -15.52 -10.76
N ASP A 367 17.34 -15.75 -9.96
CA ASP A 367 18.70 -16.03 -10.42
C ASP A 367 18.83 -17.42 -11.04
N GLU A 368 18.28 -18.45 -10.40
CA GLU A 368 18.28 -19.83 -10.90
C GLU A 368 17.49 -19.96 -12.20
N PHE A 369 16.34 -19.28 -12.30
CA PHE A 369 15.54 -19.29 -13.52
C PHE A 369 16.33 -18.71 -14.68
N LYS A 370 17.00 -17.56 -14.48
CA LYS A 370 17.87 -16.95 -15.48
C LYS A 370 19.03 -17.87 -15.87
N ALA A 371 19.61 -18.59 -14.91
CA ALA A 371 20.80 -19.41 -15.14
C ALA A 371 20.48 -20.71 -15.91
N LYS A 372 19.31 -21.30 -15.66
CA LYS A 372 18.99 -22.65 -16.12
C LYS A 372 17.99 -22.71 -17.26
N ILE A 373 17.20 -21.66 -17.47
CA ILE A 373 16.21 -21.59 -18.55
C ILE A 373 16.79 -20.84 -19.75
N ASP A 374 16.67 -21.43 -20.95
CA ASP A 374 17.05 -20.73 -22.17
C ASP A 374 16.02 -19.65 -22.51
N ILE A 375 16.33 -18.43 -22.08
CA ILE A 375 15.49 -17.25 -22.28
C ILE A 375 15.25 -16.97 -23.77
N THR A 376 16.10 -17.45 -24.69
CA THR A 376 15.86 -17.25 -26.13
C THR A 376 14.59 -17.93 -26.61
N LEU A 377 14.15 -19.01 -25.94
CA LEU A 377 12.88 -19.69 -26.21
C LEU A 377 11.66 -18.82 -25.85
N LEU A 378 11.84 -17.83 -24.99
CA LEU A 378 10.78 -17.00 -24.43
C LEU A 378 10.73 -15.59 -25.06
N LYS A 379 11.82 -15.17 -25.74
CA LYS A 379 11.91 -13.84 -26.34
C LYS A 379 10.89 -13.65 -27.45
N ASP A 380 10.27 -12.48 -27.47
CA ASP A 380 9.24 -12.08 -28.44
C ASP A 380 8.00 -13.00 -28.47
N LYS A 381 7.84 -13.85 -27.45
CA LYS A 381 6.69 -14.73 -27.26
C LYS A 381 5.77 -14.24 -26.16
N LYS A 382 4.47 -14.49 -26.31
CA LYS A 382 3.48 -14.33 -25.23
C LYS A 382 3.53 -15.52 -24.29
N VAL A 383 4.22 -15.34 -23.16
CA VAL A 383 4.45 -16.37 -22.14
C VAL A 383 3.31 -16.39 -21.11
N LEU A 384 2.84 -17.59 -20.77
CA LEU A 384 1.97 -17.83 -19.61
C LEU A 384 2.70 -18.74 -18.61
N ILE A 385 2.85 -18.26 -17.37
CA ILE A 385 3.39 -19.06 -16.26
C ILE A 385 2.23 -19.76 -15.57
N VAL A 386 2.40 -21.03 -15.21
CA VAL A 386 1.34 -21.83 -14.60
C VAL A 386 1.91 -22.74 -13.51
N ASN A 387 1.28 -22.70 -12.33
CA ASN A 387 1.56 -23.65 -11.26
C ASN A 387 1.01 -25.05 -11.62
N GLY A 388 1.90 -26.02 -11.70
CA GLY A 388 1.63 -27.40 -12.03
C GLY A 388 1.34 -28.31 -10.84
N ASP A 389 1.58 -27.94 -9.59
CA ASP A 389 1.27 -28.83 -8.44
C ASP A 389 -0.21 -28.85 -8.14
N LYS A 390 -0.89 -27.76 -8.47
CA LYS A 390 -2.34 -27.63 -8.32
C LYS A 390 -3.12 -28.44 -9.39
N GLN A 391 -2.42 -29.26 -10.19
CA GLN A 391 -2.96 -30.19 -11.20
C GLN A 391 -3.72 -31.39 -10.61
N ALA A 392 -3.45 -31.78 -9.35
CA ALA A 392 -3.88 -33.07 -8.82
C ALA A 392 -4.90 -33.02 -7.68
N VAL A 393 -5.36 -31.83 -7.26
CA VAL A 393 -6.21 -31.69 -6.07
C VAL A 393 -7.66 -31.55 -6.50
N GLU A 394 -8.56 -32.37 -5.91
CA GLU A 394 -10.00 -32.17 -6.12
C GLU A 394 -10.40 -30.76 -5.73
N SER A 395 -11.29 -30.12 -6.51
CA SER A 395 -11.59 -28.72 -6.26
C SER A 395 -12.07 -28.47 -4.84
N GLU A 396 -12.80 -29.42 -4.22
CA GLU A 396 -13.18 -29.32 -2.80
C GLU A 396 -11.98 -29.35 -1.86
N ILE A 397 -11.00 -30.23 -2.08
CA ILE A 397 -9.77 -30.32 -1.28
C ILE A 397 -8.92 -29.07 -1.51
N TYR A 398 -8.81 -28.58 -2.74
CA TYR A 398 -8.09 -27.35 -3.05
C TYR A 398 -8.68 -26.16 -2.28
N PHE A 399 -10.01 -26.05 -2.18
CA PHE A 399 -10.65 -24.99 -1.39
C PHE A 399 -10.53 -25.19 0.13
N GLN A 400 -10.36 -26.43 0.58
CA GLN A 400 -10.04 -26.70 1.99
C GLN A 400 -8.60 -26.31 2.33
N ASP A 401 -7.66 -26.50 1.39
CA ASP A 401 -6.25 -26.23 1.57
C ASP A 401 -5.86 -24.77 1.26
N GLN A 402 -6.59 -24.08 0.37
CA GLN A 402 -6.31 -22.71 -0.04
C GLN A 402 -6.09 -21.74 1.15
N PRO A 403 -6.89 -21.79 2.25
CA PRO A 403 -6.65 -20.95 3.41
C PRO A 403 -5.31 -21.19 4.14
N SER A 404 -4.62 -22.30 3.87
CA SER A 404 -3.29 -22.61 4.43
C SER A 404 -2.14 -22.13 3.55
N PHE A 405 -2.40 -21.66 2.32
CA PHE A 405 -1.34 -21.14 1.46
C PHE A 405 -0.75 -19.87 2.07
N ASN A 406 0.58 -19.81 2.09
CA ASN A 406 1.34 -18.70 2.64
C ASN A 406 2.08 -17.93 1.53
N GLU A 407 2.81 -16.89 1.93
CA GLU A 407 3.54 -15.99 1.05
C GLU A 407 4.50 -16.74 0.10
N MET A 408 5.02 -17.88 0.54
CA MET A 408 5.95 -18.71 -0.24
C MET A 408 5.33 -19.30 -1.49
N ASN A 409 4.05 -19.62 -1.47
CA ASN A 409 3.39 -20.17 -2.67
C ASN A 409 3.40 -19.19 -3.84
N LEU A 410 3.41 -17.89 -3.54
CA LEU A 410 3.33 -16.81 -4.52
C LEU A 410 4.72 -16.27 -4.88
N ILE A 411 5.62 -16.17 -3.90
CA ILE A 411 6.93 -15.56 -4.10
C ILE A 411 7.79 -16.29 -5.14
N ILE A 412 7.55 -17.59 -5.34
CA ILE A 412 8.19 -18.40 -6.39
C ILE A 412 7.82 -17.90 -7.78
N GLU A 413 6.53 -17.68 -8.05
CA GLU A 413 6.08 -17.16 -9.34
C GLU A 413 6.60 -15.72 -9.55
N GLU A 414 6.60 -14.94 -8.48
CA GLU A 414 7.12 -13.57 -8.46
C GLU A 414 8.61 -13.51 -8.78
N GLY A 415 9.41 -14.45 -8.27
CA GLY A 415 10.84 -14.58 -8.63
C GLY A 415 11.04 -14.89 -10.12
N MET A 416 10.24 -15.80 -10.69
CA MET A 416 10.29 -16.11 -12.13
C MET A 416 9.86 -14.90 -12.98
N MET A 417 8.81 -14.18 -12.58
CA MET A 417 8.38 -12.94 -13.24
C MET A 417 9.48 -11.87 -13.21
N THR A 418 10.09 -11.64 -12.04
CA THR A 418 11.22 -10.71 -11.88
C THR A 418 12.37 -11.08 -12.83
N SER A 419 12.71 -12.37 -12.93
CA SER A 419 13.73 -12.87 -13.85
C SER A 419 13.43 -12.51 -15.30
N LEU A 420 12.21 -12.82 -15.77
CA LEU A 420 11.77 -12.56 -17.13
C LEU A 420 11.79 -11.06 -17.48
N ILE A 421 11.32 -10.21 -16.57
CA ILE A 421 11.36 -8.74 -16.73
C ILE A 421 12.79 -8.24 -16.84
N LYS A 422 13.70 -8.68 -15.95
CA LYS A 422 15.13 -8.32 -15.99
C LYS A 422 15.80 -8.77 -17.28
N GLN A 423 15.37 -9.89 -17.86
CA GLN A 423 15.86 -10.39 -19.15
C GLN A 423 15.14 -9.79 -20.38
N LYS A 424 14.26 -8.79 -20.17
CA LYS A 424 13.48 -8.09 -21.21
C LYS A 424 12.54 -9.00 -21.99
N VAL A 425 12.07 -10.09 -21.38
CA VAL A 425 10.97 -10.90 -21.92
C VAL A 425 9.66 -10.16 -21.67
N SER A 426 8.80 -10.08 -22.69
CA SER A 426 7.50 -9.42 -22.56
C SER A 426 6.50 -10.38 -21.93
N ILE A 427 6.21 -10.18 -20.66
CA ILE A 427 5.16 -10.91 -19.93
C ILE A 427 3.95 -10.03 -19.70
N TYR A 428 2.77 -10.65 -19.63
CA TYR A 428 1.48 -9.97 -19.58
C TYR A 428 0.64 -10.52 -18.43
N GLU A 429 0.08 -9.62 -17.63
CA GLU A 429 -0.94 -9.95 -16.64
C GLU A 429 -2.28 -10.21 -17.36
N LYS A 430 -3.05 -11.17 -16.87
CA LYS A 430 -4.36 -11.51 -17.44
C LYS A 430 -5.48 -11.06 -16.52
N LEU A 431 -6.51 -10.43 -17.09
CA LEU A 431 -7.76 -10.13 -16.38
C LEU A 431 -8.77 -11.28 -16.47
N LYS A 432 -8.82 -11.97 -17.62
CA LYS A 432 -9.77 -13.06 -17.84
C LYS A 432 -9.39 -14.30 -17.03
N THR A 433 -10.40 -14.92 -16.42
CA THR A 433 -10.23 -16.15 -15.64
C THR A 433 -9.90 -17.33 -16.56
N LEU A 434 -8.81 -18.04 -16.25
CA LEU A 434 -8.53 -19.34 -16.82
C LEU A 434 -9.16 -20.41 -15.91
N TYR A 435 -9.97 -21.29 -16.47
CA TYR A 435 -10.54 -22.40 -15.72
C TYR A 435 -9.52 -23.53 -15.60
N LEU A 436 -9.52 -24.24 -14.47
CA LEU A 436 -8.73 -25.47 -14.29
C LEU A 436 -9.55 -26.72 -14.54
N LYS A 437 -8.90 -27.78 -15.05
CA LYS A 437 -9.49 -29.12 -15.21
C LYS A 437 -9.92 -29.67 -13.86
N ARG A 438 -11.09 -30.30 -13.84
CA ARG A 438 -11.63 -31.01 -12.68
C ARG A 438 -11.05 -32.44 -12.61
N PRO A 439 -10.99 -33.07 -11.43
CA PRO A 439 -10.42 -34.41 -11.22
C PRO A 439 -10.86 -35.48 -12.23
N TRP A 440 -12.16 -35.58 -12.46
CA TRP A 440 -12.76 -36.53 -13.40
C TRP A 440 -12.32 -36.33 -14.86
N MET A 441 -11.81 -35.14 -15.22
CA MET A 441 -11.31 -34.87 -16.58
C MET A 441 -9.95 -35.53 -16.84
N TYR A 442 -9.33 -36.07 -15.80
CA TYR A 442 -8.10 -36.84 -15.87
C TYR A 442 -8.33 -38.35 -15.93
N ASP A 443 -9.59 -38.80 -15.82
CA ASP A 443 -9.92 -40.23 -15.92
C ASP A 443 -9.45 -40.79 -17.28
N ASP A 444 -8.84 -41.97 -17.23
CA ASP A 444 -8.27 -42.70 -18.36
C ASP A 444 -7.15 -41.96 -19.14
N LYS A 445 -6.54 -40.91 -18.57
CA LYS A 445 -5.39 -40.22 -19.17
C LYS A 445 -4.06 -40.84 -18.75
N VAL A 446 -3.14 -40.95 -19.70
CA VAL A 446 -1.82 -41.61 -19.50
C VAL A 446 -0.80 -40.65 -18.87
N PHE A 447 -0.93 -39.34 -19.07
CA PHE A 447 -0.08 -38.31 -18.46
C PHE A 447 -0.89 -37.07 -18.06
N ASN A 448 -0.67 -36.57 -16.84
CA ASN A 448 -1.30 -35.37 -16.29
C ASN A 448 -0.31 -34.20 -16.36
N LEU A 449 -0.45 -33.33 -17.37
CA LEU A 449 0.57 -32.27 -17.61
C LEU A 449 0.01 -30.85 -17.81
N ASN A 450 -1.28 -30.68 -18.11
CA ASN A 450 -1.91 -29.36 -18.29
C ASN A 450 -3.05 -29.16 -17.28
N PRO A 451 -2.94 -28.17 -16.35
CA PRO A 451 -3.97 -27.88 -15.36
C PRO A 451 -5.16 -27.13 -15.94
N LEU A 452 -5.03 -26.52 -17.13
CA LEU A 452 -6.05 -25.65 -17.68
C LEU A 452 -7.20 -26.47 -18.26
N TYR A 453 -8.44 -26.14 -17.85
CA TYR A 453 -9.66 -26.63 -18.47
C TYR A 453 -9.78 -25.99 -19.84
N LEU A 454 -9.24 -26.73 -20.81
CA LEU A 454 -9.36 -26.43 -22.20
C LEU A 454 -10.04 -27.63 -22.85
N ASP A 455 -11.14 -27.38 -23.56
CA ASP A 455 -11.79 -28.37 -24.41
C ASP A 455 -10.82 -28.78 -25.54
N GLU A 456 -10.04 -27.82 -26.05
CA GLU A 456 -8.98 -28.03 -27.05
C GLU A 456 -7.79 -27.10 -26.81
N TRP A 457 -6.59 -27.56 -27.17
CA TRP A 457 -5.33 -26.81 -26.98
C TRP A 457 -5.32 -25.47 -27.73
N ILE A 458 -6.05 -25.38 -28.84
CA ILE A 458 -6.28 -24.16 -29.63
C ILE A 458 -6.86 -23.01 -28.80
N GLN A 459 -7.54 -23.29 -27.69
CA GLN A 459 -8.07 -22.23 -26.82
C GLN A 459 -6.95 -21.37 -26.21
N LEU A 460 -5.75 -21.94 -25.95
CA LEU A 460 -4.59 -21.14 -25.53
C LEU A 460 -4.10 -20.22 -26.65
N GLU A 461 -4.16 -20.66 -27.90
CA GLU A 461 -3.84 -19.86 -29.07
C GLU A 461 -4.87 -18.75 -29.29
N ASP A 462 -6.16 -19.03 -29.06
CA ASP A 462 -7.23 -18.03 -29.06
C ASP A 462 -7.03 -16.98 -27.97
N PHE A 463 -6.47 -17.38 -26.82
CA PHE A 463 -6.01 -16.45 -25.77
C PHE A 463 -4.69 -15.73 -26.13
N GLY A 464 -4.10 -16.07 -27.26
CA GLY A 464 -2.84 -15.52 -27.75
C GLY A 464 -1.62 -15.97 -26.96
N VAL A 465 -1.67 -17.10 -26.25
CA VAL A 465 -0.49 -17.67 -25.58
C VAL A 465 0.33 -18.43 -26.60
N GLU A 466 1.63 -18.20 -26.63
CA GLU A 466 2.56 -18.91 -27.53
C GLU A 466 3.43 -19.91 -26.77
N ILE A 467 3.81 -19.59 -25.52
CA ILE A 467 4.67 -20.45 -24.70
C ILE A 467 4.05 -20.61 -23.31
N LEU A 468 4.03 -21.84 -22.81
CA LEU A 468 3.66 -22.18 -21.44
C LEU A 468 4.91 -22.48 -20.62
N VAL A 469 5.05 -21.82 -19.46
CA VAL A 469 6.06 -22.15 -18.44
C VAL A 469 5.32 -22.82 -17.28
N VAL A 470 5.39 -24.14 -17.20
CA VAL A 470 4.75 -24.93 -16.14
C VAL A 470 5.78 -25.21 -15.06
N TYR A 471 5.50 -24.83 -13.81
CA TYR A 471 6.41 -25.07 -12.69
C TYR A 471 5.76 -25.96 -11.63
N ASN A 472 6.54 -26.79 -10.97
CA ASN A 472 6.12 -27.71 -9.92
C ASN A 472 7.00 -27.50 -8.69
N ASN A 473 6.47 -26.94 -7.62
CA ASN A 473 7.10 -26.78 -6.32
C ASN A 473 6.97 -28.06 -5.49
N LEU A 474 8.11 -28.66 -5.16
CA LEU A 474 8.18 -29.91 -4.42
C LEU A 474 8.12 -29.71 -2.89
N ILE A 475 8.30 -28.48 -2.41
CA ILE A 475 8.30 -28.16 -0.97
C ILE A 475 6.88 -27.74 -0.55
N PRO A 476 6.25 -28.43 0.42
CA PRO A 476 4.91 -28.09 0.90
C PRO A 476 4.98 -26.95 1.93
N TYR A 477 5.34 -25.73 1.50
CA TYR A 477 5.54 -24.59 2.42
C TYR A 477 4.34 -24.31 3.33
N GLN A 478 3.13 -24.64 2.91
CA GLN A 478 1.91 -24.49 3.72
C GLN A 478 1.89 -25.37 4.97
N GLU A 479 2.71 -26.43 5.01
CA GLU A 479 2.85 -27.35 6.14
C GLU A 479 4.06 -27.00 7.02
N LEU A 480 4.87 -26.01 6.62
CA LEU A 480 6.13 -25.66 7.27
C LEU A 480 6.00 -24.34 8.04
N ALA A 481 6.61 -24.28 9.22
CA ALA A 481 6.83 -23.02 9.91
C ALA A 481 8.05 -22.30 9.33
N ALA A 482 8.10 -20.96 9.44
CA ALA A 482 9.26 -20.16 9.00
C ALA A 482 10.59 -20.55 9.68
N SER A 483 10.51 -21.21 10.84
CA SER A 483 11.67 -21.75 11.56
C SER A 483 12.20 -23.08 11.02
N ASP A 484 11.46 -23.75 10.14
CA ASP A 484 11.89 -25.00 9.51
C ASP A 484 13.05 -24.73 8.53
N SER A 485 14.07 -25.59 8.56
CA SER A 485 15.19 -25.52 7.61
C SER A 485 14.76 -25.66 6.15
N ASP A 486 13.69 -26.41 5.89
CA ASP A 486 13.18 -26.61 4.53
C ASP A 486 12.39 -25.40 4.02
N TYR A 487 11.90 -24.54 4.91
CA TYR A 487 11.22 -23.30 4.53
C TYR A 487 12.11 -22.37 3.70
N LYS A 488 13.43 -22.38 3.95
CA LYS A 488 14.40 -21.52 3.24
C LYS A 488 15.01 -22.17 1.99
N LYS A 489 14.60 -23.41 1.67
CA LYS A 489 15.09 -24.12 0.50
C LYS A 489 14.20 -23.85 -0.69
N VAL A 490 14.69 -24.16 -1.88
CA VAL A 490 13.94 -24.10 -3.14
C VAL A 490 14.11 -25.42 -3.86
N ALA A 491 13.01 -26.03 -4.31
CA ALA A 491 13.04 -27.22 -5.16
C ALA A 491 11.86 -27.19 -6.13
N ILE A 492 12.11 -26.73 -7.35
CA ILE A 492 11.07 -26.50 -8.37
C ILE A 492 11.46 -27.21 -9.67
N GLY A 493 10.58 -28.03 -10.23
CA GLY A 493 10.68 -28.52 -11.61
C GLY A 493 10.01 -27.56 -12.59
N ILE A 494 10.58 -27.35 -13.78
CA ILE A 494 10.06 -26.43 -14.80
C ILE A 494 10.00 -27.13 -16.16
N ARG A 495 8.93 -26.84 -16.91
CA ARG A 495 8.75 -27.25 -18.31
C ARG A 495 8.39 -26.03 -19.16
N ILE A 496 9.06 -25.87 -20.29
CA ILE A 496 8.71 -24.91 -21.34
C ILE A 496 8.04 -25.67 -22.47
N ILE A 497 6.82 -25.27 -22.81
CA ILE A 497 5.98 -25.95 -23.80
C ILE A 497 5.59 -24.95 -24.89
N ASP A 498 5.82 -25.32 -26.14
CA ASP A 498 5.28 -24.58 -27.29
C ASP A 498 3.78 -24.86 -27.41
N VAL A 499 2.96 -23.82 -27.37
CA VAL A 499 1.52 -23.97 -27.47
C VAL A 499 1.11 -24.43 -28.87
N ASN A 500 1.78 -24.04 -29.94
CA ASN A 500 1.32 -24.41 -31.28
C ASN A 500 1.50 -25.91 -31.58
N THR A 501 2.58 -26.50 -31.08
CA THR A 501 2.92 -27.91 -31.34
C THR A 501 2.57 -28.84 -30.19
N GLY A 502 2.48 -28.31 -28.97
CA GLY A 502 2.43 -29.08 -27.74
C GLY A 502 3.79 -29.67 -27.32
N ASP A 503 4.86 -29.35 -28.04
CA ASP A 503 6.19 -29.90 -27.78
C ASP A 503 6.81 -29.29 -26.52
N ILE A 504 7.43 -30.15 -25.70
CA ILE A 504 8.26 -29.70 -24.58
C ILE A 504 9.61 -29.27 -25.15
N LEU A 505 9.84 -27.95 -25.17
CA LEU A 505 11.08 -27.36 -25.68
C LEU A 505 12.24 -27.50 -24.70
N GLN A 506 11.94 -27.43 -23.40
CA GLN A 506 12.94 -27.54 -22.34
C GLN A 506 12.33 -28.06 -21.04
N VAL A 507 13.13 -28.80 -20.29
CA VAL A 507 12.88 -29.15 -18.88
C VAL A 507 14.04 -28.61 -18.04
N GLY A 508 13.74 -28.07 -16.86
CA GLY A 508 14.73 -27.53 -15.93
C GLY A 508 14.35 -27.74 -14.48
N GLU A 509 15.26 -27.45 -13.58
CA GLU A 509 15.05 -27.49 -12.13
C GLU A 509 15.66 -26.26 -11.46
N LEU A 510 14.92 -25.59 -10.57
CA LEU A 510 15.46 -24.52 -9.72
C LEU A 510 15.66 -25.08 -8.33
N VAL A 511 16.90 -25.04 -7.84
CA VAL A 511 17.25 -25.74 -6.61
C VAL A 511 18.16 -24.86 -5.77
N ASN A 512 17.77 -24.67 -4.51
CA ASN A 512 18.69 -24.28 -3.46
C ASN A 512 18.42 -25.14 -2.23
N THR A 513 19.29 -26.12 -1.98
CA THR A 513 19.21 -27.01 -0.83
C THR A 513 20.24 -26.70 0.25
N ASN A 514 21.07 -25.68 0.04
CA ASN A 514 22.17 -25.33 0.92
C ASN A 514 21.70 -24.31 1.97
N TYR A 515 21.19 -24.80 3.11
CA TYR A 515 20.97 -24.02 4.33
C TYR A 515 21.29 -24.84 5.58
#